data_AF-A0A6A5R3E7-F1
#
_entry.id   AF-A0A6A5R3E7-F1
#
_cell.length_a   1.000
_cell.length_b   1.000
_cell.length_c   1.000
_cell.angle_alpha   90.00
_cell.angle_beta   90.00
_cell.angle_gamma   90.00
#
_symmetry.space_group_name_H-M   'P 1'
#
loop_
_entity.id
_entity.type
_entity.pdbx_description
1 polymer ?
#
loop_
_entity_poly.entity_id
_entity_poly.type
_entity_poly.pdbx_seq_one_letter_code
_entity_poly.pdbx_strand_id
1 'polypeptide(L)'
;RAGGVLTQRARAMRIHANLPKNLSQEMYRTAAYILNRTPTEALGWKTPYEPLVAHMRPIGCRAYVYNRDLRAANKLESRTLIGYLVGYQGTNIFRIWLPTKDTV
;
A
#
# COMPACT_ATOMS: atom_id res chain seq x y z
N ARG A 1 -2.84 4.02 -24.11
CA ARG A 1 -3.32 2.69 -23.61
C ARG A 1 -3.17 2.64 -22.10
N ALA A 2 -4.21 2.24 -21.36
CA ALA A 2 -4.26 2.30 -19.89
C ALA A 2 -3.17 1.49 -19.16
N GLY A 3 -2.78 0.32 -19.70
CA GLY A 3 -1.76 -0.54 -19.07
C GLY A 3 -0.36 0.10 -18.95
N GLY A 4 0.00 0.98 -19.89
CA GLY A 4 1.29 1.70 -19.84
C GLY A 4 1.36 2.66 -18.65
N VAL A 5 0.26 3.36 -18.36
CA VAL A 5 0.17 4.31 -17.23
C VAL A 5 0.31 3.57 -15.89
N LEU A 6 -0.37 2.43 -15.73
CA LEU A 6 -0.25 1.61 -14.52
C LEU A 6 1.17 1.10 -14.32
N THR A 7 1.82 0.63 -15.39
CA THR A 7 3.21 0.15 -15.35
C THR A 7 4.18 1.25 -14.93
N GLN A 8 4.03 2.44 -15.50
CA GLN A 8 4.88 3.58 -15.17
C GLN A 8 4.70 3.99 -13.69
N ARG A 9 3.46 4.12 -13.22
CA ARG A 9 3.15 4.49 -11.82
C ARG A 9 3.62 3.43 -10.84
N ALA A 10 3.34 2.14 -11.09
CA ALA A 10 3.77 1.04 -10.24
C ALA A 10 5.30 0.97 -10.14
N ARG A 11 6.02 1.13 -11.26
CA ARG A 11 7.49 1.19 -11.28
C ARG A 11 8.01 2.36 -10.47
N ALA A 12 7.46 3.56 -10.65
CA ALA A 12 7.89 4.75 -9.94
C ALA A 12 7.68 4.62 -8.42
N MET A 13 6.50 4.16 -7.98
CA MET A 13 6.20 3.94 -6.56
C MET A 13 7.15 2.92 -5.93
N ARG A 14 7.41 1.79 -6.61
CA ARG A 14 8.33 0.76 -6.12
C ARG A 14 9.74 1.29 -5.93
N ILE A 15 10.26 2.01 -6.93
CA ILE A 15 11.62 2.58 -6.89
C ILE A 15 11.73 3.61 -5.77
N HIS A 16 10.76 4.52 -5.67
CA HIS A 16 10.72 5.54 -4.63
C HIS A 16 10.65 4.92 -3.21
N ALA A 17 9.85 3.88 -3.04
CA ALA A 17 9.69 3.18 -1.76
C ALA A 17 10.82 2.19 -1.44
N ASN A 18 11.80 2.02 -2.35
CA ASN A 18 12.86 1.02 -2.27
C ASN A 18 12.35 -0.41 -1.96
N LEU A 19 11.22 -0.78 -2.57
CA LEU A 19 10.56 -2.07 -2.32
C LEU A 19 11.09 -3.17 -3.25
N PRO A 20 11.17 -4.42 -2.77
CA PRO A 20 11.64 -5.55 -3.57
C PRO A 20 10.69 -5.84 -4.75
N LYS A 21 11.24 -6.48 -5.80
CA LYS A 21 10.53 -6.69 -7.08
C LYS A 21 9.38 -7.71 -6.98
N ASN A 22 9.45 -8.63 -6.02
CA ASN A 22 8.38 -9.59 -5.71
C ASN A 22 7.04 -8.89 -5.38
N LEU A 23 7.08 -7.68 -4.80
CA LEU A 23 5.90 -6.88 -4.47
C LEU A 23 5.29 -6.13 -5.67
N SER A 24 5.75 -6.40 -6.90
CA SER A 24 5.26 -5.71 -8.10
C SER A 24 3.74 -5.80 -8.26
N GLN A 25 3.12 -6.94 -7.98
CA GLN A 25 1.66 -7.12 -8.04
C GLN A 25 0.91 -6.15 -7.10
N GLU A 26 1.42 -5.95 -5.89
CA GLU A 26 0.87 -4.99 -4.93
C GLU A 26 1.02 -3.55 -5.45
N MET A 27 2.16 -3.22 -6.07
CA MET A 27 2.37 -1.91 -6.66
C MET A 27 1.38 -1.61 -7.80
N TYR A 28 1.04 -2.61 -8.63
CA TYR A 28 0.01 -2.45 -9.67
C TYR A 28 -1.39 -2.23 -9.08
N ARG A 29 -1.76 -2.98 -8.05
CA ARG A 29 -3.05 -2.81 -7.35
C ARG A 29 -3.16 -1.42 -6.74
N THR A 30 -2.10 -0.96 -6.08
CA THR A 30 -2.02 0.38 -5.49
C THR A 30 -2.05 1.47 -6.55
N ALA A 31 -1.38 1.27 -7.69
CA ALA A 31 -1.40 2.22 -8.80
C ALA A 31 -2.82 2.42 -9.33
N ALA A 32 -3.57 1.32 -9.50
CA ALA A 32 -4.96 1.36 -9.92
C ALA A 32 -5.86 2.02 -8.86
N TYR A 33 -5.66 1.69 -7.58
CA TYR A 33 -6.41 2.28 -6.47
C TYR A 33 -6.27 3.81 -6.42
N ILE A 34 -5.04 4.31 -6.57
CA ILE A 34 -4.73 5.74 -6.59
C ILE A 34 -5.27 6.38 -7.87
N LEU A 35 -5.07 5.76 -9.04
CA LEU A 35 -5.56 6.30 -10.32
C LEU A 35 -7.08 6.55 -10.29
N ASN A 36 -7.84 5.64 -9.69
CA ASN A 36 -9.30 5.76 -9.57
C ASN A 36 -9.76 6.87 -8.59
N ARG A 37 -8.84 7.45 -7.82
CA ARG A 37 -9.09 8.51 -6.81
C ARG A 37 -8.32 9.80 -7.09
N THR A 38 -7.54 9.83 -8.16
CA THR A 38 -6.86 11.05 -8.63
C THR A 38 -7.70 11.70 -9.72
N PRO A 39 -7.91 13.03 -9.67
CA PRO A 39 -8.61 13.73 -10.73
C PRO A 39 -7.82 13.56 -12.04
N THR A 40 -8.52 13.36 -13.13
CA THR A 40 -7.92 13.21 -14.45
C THR A 40 -8.52 14.22 -15.41
N GLU A 41 -7.68 14.78 -16.29
CA GLU A 41 -8.10 15.77 -17.29
C GLU A 41 -9.21 15.22 -18.20
N ALA A 42 -9.12 13.93 -18.56
CA ALA A 42 -10.13 13.24 -19.37
C ALA A 42 -11.54 13.25 -18.76
N LEU A 43 -11.66 13.47 -17.44
CA LEU A 43 -12.93 13.58 -16.72
C LEU A 43 -13.26 15.02 -16.31
N GLY A 44 -12.63 16.01 -16.93
CA GLY A 44 -12.79 17.42 -16.57
C GLY A 44 -12.29 17.71 -15.15
N TRP A 45 -11.13 17.12 -14.79
CA TRP A 45 -10.53 17.22 -13.45
C TRP A 45 -11.39 16.65 -12.33
N LYS A 46 -12.31 15.74 -12.65
CA LYS A 46 -13.08 14.96 -11.68
C LYS A 46 -12.42 13.61 -11.41
N THR A 47 -12.67 13.06 -10.23
CA THR A 47 -12.24 11.71 -9.87
C THR A 47 -13.28 10.69 -10.35
N PRO A 48 -12.85 9.51 -10.83
CA PRO A 48 -13.78 8.42 -11.15
C PRO A 48 -14.63 7.95 -9.95
N TYR A 49 -14.12 8.14 -8.71
CA TYR A 49 -14.79 7.80 -7.46
C TYR A 49 -14.68 8.96 -6.46
N GLU A 50 -15.68 9.15 -5.58
CA GLU A 50 -15.64 10.22 -4.57
C GLU A 50 -14.42 10.06 -3.64
N PRO A 51 -13.55 11.07 -3.54
CA PRO A 51 -12.21 10.89 -3.01
C PRO A 51 -12.18 11.20 -1.51
N LEU A 52 -12.56 10.25 -0.66
CA LEU A 52 -12.03 10.29 0.71
C LEU A 52 -10.57 9.83 0.65
N VAL A 53 -9.65 10.80 0.62
CA VAL A 53 -8.19 10.58 0.45
C VAL A 53 -7.41 10.72 1.75
N ALA A 54 -8.08 11.12 2.84
CA ALA A 54 -7.46 11.41 4.11
C ALA A 54 -6.69 10.22 4.74
N HIS A 55 -7.11 8.99 4.43
CA HIS A 55 -6.47 7.77 4.90
C HIS A 55 -5.20 7.41 4.12
N MET A 56 -4.97 7.99 2.95
CA MET A 56 -3.79 7.65 2.15
C MET A 56 -2.51 8.12 2.83
N ARG A 57 -1.47 7.31 2.67
CA ARG A 57 -0.13 7.52 3.21
C ARG A 57 0.92 7.20 2.13
N PRO A 58 2.15 7.72 2.25
CA PRO A 58 3.20 7.40 1.29
C PRO A 58 3.47 5.89 1.25
N ILE A 59 3.47 5.30 0.05
CA ILE A 59 3.87 3.89 -0.13
C ILE A 59 5.33 3.73 0.28
N GLY A 60 5.62 2.67 1.05
CA GLY A 60 6.91 2.44 1.69
C GLY A 60 7.06 3.09 3.06
N CYS A 61 6.04 3.75 3.60
CA CYS A 61 6.11 4.24 4.97
C CYS A 61 6.15 3.08 5.98
N ARG A 62 6.88 3.27 7.08
CA ARG A 62 6.94 2.31 8.18
C ARG A 62 5.56 2.18 8.83
N ALA A 63 5.11 0.95 9.02
CA ALA A 63 3.85 0.61 9.67
C ALA A 63 4.10 -0.36 10.82
N TYR A 64 3.30 -0.25 11.87
CA TYR A 64 3.37 -1.09 13.06
C TYR A 64 2.15 -2.00 13.08
N VAL A 65 2.38 -3.31 12.96
CA VAL A 65 1.34 -4.34 12.89
C VAL A 65 1.30 -5.08 14.21
N TYR A 66 0.10 -5.31 14.74
CA TYR A 66 -0.06 -6.11 15.94
C TYR A 66 0.23 -7.59 15.67
N ASN A 67 1.14 -8.18 16.42
CA ASN A 67 1.50 -9.58 16.35
C ASN A 67 0.45 -10.44 17.05
N ARG A 68 -0.37 -11.14 16.26
CA ARG A 68 -1.42 -12.04 16.78
C ARG A 68 -0.91 -13.41 17.22
N ASP A 69 0.31 -13.77 16.83
CA ASP A 69 0.86 -15.11 17.06
C ASP A 69 1.46 -15.27 18.48
N LEU A 70 1.52 -14.18 19.26
CA LEU A 70 2.05 -14.21 20.62
C LEU A 70 1.08 -14.86 21.59
N ARG A 71 1.54 -15.92 22.25
CA ARG A 71 0.82 -16.58 23.34
C ARG A 71 0.67 -15.63 24.53
N ALA A 72 -0.46 -15.72 25.24
CA ALA A 72 -0.77 -14.89 26.40
C ALA A 72 0.27 -14.99 27.55
N ALA A 73 1.02 -16.10 27.60
CA ALA A 73 2.10 -16.31 28.56
C ALA A 73 3.31 -15.38 28.35
N ASN A 74 3.51 -14.85 27.13
CA ASN A 74 4.65 -14.02 26.78
C ASN A 74 4.33 -12.53 26.95
N LYS A 75 4.02 -12.11 28.19
CA LYS A 75 3.56 -10.74 28.49
C LYS A 75 4.60 -9.66 28.22
N LEU A 76 5.89 -9.99 28.32
CA LEU A 76 7.02 -9.06 28.16
C LEU A 76 7.52 -8.93 26.71
N GLU A 77 7.10 -9.81 25.81
CA GLU A 77 7.55 -9.80 24.41
C GLU A 77 6.92 -8.66 23.60
N SER A 78 7.66 -8.15 22.61
CA SER A 78 7.15 -7.11 21.71
C SER A 78 5.95 -7.63 20.92
N ARG A 79 4.79 -6.97 21.09
CA ARG A 79 3.56 -7.26 20.36
C ARG A 79 3.49 -6.61 18.99
N THR A 80 4.57 -6.01 18.52
CA THR A 80 4.56 -5.19 17.31
C THR A 80 5.55 -5.72 16.28
N LEU A 81 5.04 -6.00 15.08
CA LEU A 81 5.83 -6.28 13.89
C LEU A 81 6.02 -4.99 13.11
N ILE A 82 7.24 -4.75 12.64
CA ILE A 82 7.56 -3.62 11.77
C ILE A 82 7.33 -4.09 10.33
N GLY A 83 6.50 -3.35 9.61
CA GLY A 83 6.23 -3.55 8.19
C GLY A 83 6.27 -2.26 7.40
N TYR A 84 5.95 -2.37 6.11
CA TYR A 84 5.93 -1.25 5.18
C TYR A 84 4.61 -1.23 4.42
N LEU A 85 4.01 -0.05 4.30
CA LEU A 85 2.77 0.11 3.55
C LEU A 85 3.01 -0.16 2.07
N VAL A 86 2.28 -1.11 1.50
CA VAL A 86 2.37 -1.45 0.07
C VAL A 86 1.09 -1.15 -0.70
N GLY A 87 -0.04 -1.03 -0.01
CA GLY A 87 -1.31 -0.71 -0.67
C GLY A 87 -2.52 -0.59 0.22
N TYR A 88 -3.68 -0.58 -0.43
CA TYR A 88 -4.99 -0.34 0.18
C TYR A 88 -5.99 -1.37 -0.31
N GLN A 89 -6.87 -1.82 0.59
CA GLN A 89 -8.05 -2.60 0.23
C GLN A 89 -9.34 -1.78 0.41
N GLY A 90 -9.32 -0.78 1.30
CA GLY A 90 -10.43 0.15 1.53
C GLY A 90 -9.94 1.40 2.24
N THR A 91 -10.85 2.18 2.83
CA THR A 91 -10.52 3.40 3.58
C THR A 91 -9.73 3.09 4.86
N ASN A 92 -10.12 2.03 5.56
CA ASN A 92 -9.54 1.67 6.87
C ASN A 92 -8.71 0.39 6.83
N ILE A 93 -8.51 -0.20 5.64
CA ILE A 93 -7.80 -1.47 5.46
C ILE A 93 -6.57 -1.25 4.60
N PHE A 94 -5.40 -1.38 5.23
CA PHE A 94 -4.09 -1.22 4.63
C PHE A 94 -3.45 -2.59 4.37
N ARG A 95 -2.70 -2.71 3.28
CA ARG A 95 -1.88 -3.87 2.95
C ARG A 95 -0.45 -3.56 3.35
N ILE A 96 0.13 -4.36 4.23
CA ILE A 96 1.41 -4.07 4.88
C ILE A 96 2.35 -5.24 4.68
N TRP A 97 3.43 -5.02 3.95
CA TRP A 97 4.48 -6.01 3.79
C TRP A 97 5.32 -6.12 5.06
N LEU A 98 5.48 -7.35 5.56
CA LEU A 98 6.34 -7.71 6.68
C LEU A 98 7.64 -8.30 6.13
N PRO A 99 8.78 -7.58 6.22
CA PRO A 99 10.07 -8.09 5.75
C PRO A 99 10.52 -9.37 6.45
N THR A 100 10.11 -9.54 7.72
CA THR A 100 10.49 -10.70 8.55
C THR A 100 9.84 -12.01 8.08
N LYS A 101 8.66 -11.92 7.45
CA LYS A 101 7.90 -13.08 6.98
C LYS A 101 7.82 -13.17 5.45
N ASP A 102 8.25 -12.12 4.74
CA ASP A 102 8.05 -11.89 3.30
C ASP A 102 6.57 -12.02 2.87
N THR A 103 5.65 -11.55 3.71
CA THR A 103 4.20 -11.60 3.48
C THR A 103 3.56 -10.23 3.55
N VAL A 104 2.47 -10.02 2.81
CA VAL A 104 1.65 -8.78 2.75
C VAL A 104 0.32 -8.96 3.46
#